data_AF-A0A967CDY9-F1
#
_entry.id   AF-A0A967CDY9-F1
#
_cell.length_a   1.000
_cell.length_b   1.000
_cell.length_c   1.000
_cell.angle_alpha   90.00
_cell.angle_beta   90.00
_cell.angle_gamma   90.00
#
_symmetry.space_group_name_H-M   'P 1'
#
loop_
_entity.id
_entity.type
_entity.pdbx_description
1 polymer ?
#
loop_
_entity_poly.entity_id
_entity_poly.type
_entity_poly.pdbx_seq_one_letter_code
_entity_poly.pdbx_strand_id
1 'polypeptide(L)'
;MEDSFQRIERLPPYIFSITDTLKRDARARGEDIVDFGMGNPDQPTPPHIVSKLIETVQRGDTHRYSQSKGIPRLRRAITQWYERRYDVALDPESQAIVTLG
;
A
#
# COMPACT_ATOMS: atom_id res chain seq x y z
N MET A 1 -19.95 -7.14 -31.53
CA MET A 1 -18.50 -7.36 -31.44
C MET A 1 -18.20 -7.52 -29.98
N GLU A 2 -17.72 -8.69 -29.61
CA GLU A 2 -17.28 -8.97 -28.25
C GLU A 2 -15.84 -8.46 -28.19
N ASP A 3 -15.65 -7.26 -27.64
CA ASP A 3 -14.33 -6.64 -27.55
C ASP A 3 -13.49 -7.40 -26.52
N SER A 4 -12.80 -8.44 -26.99
CA SER A 4 -11.84 -9.22 -26.20
C SER A 4 -10.57 -8.40 -25.97
N PHE A 5 -10.24 -8.18 -24.69
CA PHE A 5 -9.01 -7.52 -24.26
C PHE A 5 -7.92 -8.56 -24.00
N GLN A 6 -7.12 -8.87 -25.02
CA GLN A 6 -6.05 -9.89 -24.97
C GLN A 6 -5.08 -9.78 -23.76
N ARG A 7 -4.90 -8.59 -23.17
CA ARG A 7 -4.06 -8.41 -21.97
C ARG A 7 -4.70 -8.93 -20.70
N ILE A 8 -6.03 -8.82 -20.58
CA ILE A 8 -6.78 -9.30 -19.41
C ILE A 8 -6.80 -10.83 -19.41
N GLU A 9 -6.98 -11.44 -20.58
CA GLU A 9 -7.02 -12.91 -20.74
C GLU A 9 -5.71 -13.61 -20.35
N ARG A 10 -4.59 -12.87 -20.33
CA ARG A 10 -3.27 -13.39 -19.95
C ARG A 10 -2.97 -13.26 -18.46
N LEU A 11 -3.83 -12.62 -17.67
CA LEU A 11 -3.61 -12.50 -16.24
C LEU A 11 -3.74 -13.88 -15.58
N PRO A 12 -2.72 -14.32 -14.82
CA PRO A 12 -2.81 -15.60 -14.13
C PRO A 12 -3.89 -15.54 -13.04
N PRO A 13 -4.44 -16.69 -12.63
CA PRO A 13 -5.33 -16.76 -11.47
C PRO A 13 -4.67 -16.12 -10.24
N TYR A 14 -5.44 -15.33 -9.50
CA TYR A 14 -4.97 -14.72 -8.27
C TYR A 14 -4.95 -15.76 -7.15
N ILE A 15 -3.77 -16.32 -6.88
CA ILE A 15 -3.62 -17.46 -5.96
C ILE A 15 -4.19 -17.20 -4.56
N PHE A 16 -4.09 -15.96 -4.06
CA PHE A 16 -4.55 -15.62 -2.72
C PHE A 16 -6.07 -15.79 -2.57
N SER A 17 -6.88 -15.43 -3.57
CA SER A 17 -8.34 -15.62 -3.47
C SER A 17 -8.74 -17.09 -3.41
N ILE A 18 -7.99 -17.96 -4.10
CA ILE A 18 -8.19 -19.41 -4.05
C ILE A 18 -7.84 -19.91 -2.65
N THR A 19 -6.66 -19.55 -2.14
CA THR A 19 -6.25 -19.98 -0.79
C THR A 19 -7.17 -19.42 0.30
N ASP A 20 -7.67 -18.20 0.16
CA ASP A 20 -8.61 -17.59 1.11
C ASP A 20 -9.94 -18.34 1.12
N THR A 21 -10.42 -18.79 -0.05
CA THR A 21 -11.62 -19.63 -0.16
C THR A 21 -11.40 -20.97 0.57
N LEU A 22 -10.29 -21.65 0.30
CA LEU A 22 -9.96 -22.93 0.96
C LEU A 22 -9.83 -22.79 2.47
N LYS A 23 -9.13 -21.74 2.95
CA LYS A 23 -8.98 -21.44 4.38
C LYS A 23 -10.34 -21.18 5.02
N ARG A 24 -11.20 -20.39 4.36
CA ARG A 24 -12.55 -20.09 4.86
C ARG A 24 -13.39 -21.36 4.98
N ASP A 25 -13.37 -22.22 3.97
CA ASP A 25 -14.16 -23.45 3.96
C ASP A 25 -13.65 -24.45 5.01
N ALA A 26 -12.33 -24.53 5.23
CA ALA A 26 -11.74 -25.34 6.30
C ALA A 26 -12.13 -24.85 7.70
N ARG A 27 -12.06 -23.52 7.94
CA ARG A 27 -12.55 -22.91 9.18
C ARG A 27 -14.03 -23.19 9.41
N ALA A 28 -14.86 -23.16 8.35
CA ALA A 28 -16.28 -23.48 8.44
C ALA A 28 -16.56 -24.94 8.81
N ARG A 29 -15.62 -25.86 8.51
CA ARG A 29 -15.65 -27.26 8.98
C ARG A 29 -15.14 -27.45 10.40
N GLY A 30 -14.73 -26.37 11.08
CA GLY A 30 -14.20 -26.43 12.45
C GLY A 30 -12.72 -26.79 12.53
N GLU A 31 -11.99 -26.74 11.41
CA GLU A 31 -10.54 -26.99 11.40
C GLU A 31 -9.79 -25.78 11.97
N ASP A 32 -8.75 -26.04 12.75
CA ASP A 32 -7.84 -25.01 13.26
C ASP A 32 -6.80 -24.64 12.18
N ILE A 33 -6.89 -23.42 11.67
CA ILE A 33 -6.11 -22.95 10.51
C ILE A 33 -5.12 -21.89 10.96
N VAL A 34 -3.84 -22.26 10.98
CA VAL A 34 -2.70 -21.35 11.13
C VAL A 34 -2.30 -20.81 9.76
N ASP A 35 -2.40 -19.50 9.58
CA ASP A 35 -2.24 -18.84 8.28
C ASP A 35 -0.87 -18.13 8.19
N PHE A 36 0.06 -18.74 7.46
CA PHE A 36 1.35 -18.14 7.10
C PHE A 36 1.37 -17.63 5.65
N GLY A 37 0.21 -17.50 5.01
CA GLY A 37 0.12 -17.24 3.57
C GLY A 37 0.29 -15.77 3.21
N MET A 38 -0.26 -14.85 4.01
CA MET A 38 -0.24 -13.42 3.70
C MET A 38 0.73 -12.68 4.61
N GLY A 39 1.68 -11.95 4.03
CA GLY A 39 2.70 -11.18 4.73
C GLY A 39 2.20 -9.88 5.37
N ASN A 40 0.94 -9.84 5.82
CA ASN A 40 0.40 -8.67 6.51
C ASN A 40 0.99 -8.61 7.93
N PRO A 41 1.56 -7.48 8.35
CA PRO A 41 2.00 -7.32 9.73
C PRO A 41 0.80 -7.40 10.68
N ASP A 42 1.00 -8.03 11.84
CA ASP A 42 0.03 -8.18 12.92
C ASP A 42 -0.02 -6.97 13.86
N GLN A 43 1.07 -6.19 13.89
CA GLN A 43 1.17 -4.99 14.72
C GLN A 43 0.42 -3.79 14.10
N PRO A 44 -0.23 -2.96 14.93
CA PRO A 44 -0.87 -1.75 14.45
C PRO A 44 0.15 -0.72 13.97
N THR A 45 -0.30 0.19 13.11
CA THR A 45 0.47 1.36 12.71
C THR A 45 0.94 2.16 13.94
N PRO A 46 2.22 2.59 14.01
CA PRO A 46 2.74 3.37 15.12
C PRO A 46 1.87 4.59 15.50
N PRO A 47 1.64 4.86 16.81
CA PRO A 47 0.67 5.88 17.24
C PRO A 47 0.90 7.27 16.66
N HIS A 48 2.16 7.71 16.54
CA HIS A 48 2.48 9.04 16.02
C HIS A 48 2.06 9.26 14.56
N ILE A 49 2.01 8.19 13.75
CA ILE A 49 1.53 8.24 12.37
C ILE A 49 0.00 8.41 12.36
N VAL A 50 -0.70 7.63 13.19
CA VAL A 50 -2.15 7.72 13.36
C VAL A 50 -2.54 9.12 13.87
N SER A 51 -1.85 9.65 14.86
CA SER A 51 -2.06 11.01 15.37
C SER A 51 -1.85 12.06 14.27
N LYS A 52 -0.83 11.91 13.43
CA LYS A 52 -0.57 12.87 12.35
C LYS A 52 -1.67 12.82 11.27
N LEU A 53 -2.18 11.63 10.96
CA LEU A 53 -3.32 11.47 10.07
C LEU A 53 -4.55 12.21 10.60
N ILE A 54 -4.88 12.01 11.89
CA ILE A 54 -6.01 12.66 12.56
C ILE A 54 -5.86 14.19 12.52
N GLU A 55 -4.68 14.70 12.89
CA GLU A 55 -4.40 16.14 12.83
C GLU A 55 -4.59 16.68 11.41
N THR A 56 -4.11 15.94 10.40
CA THR A 56 -4.16 16.37 9.00
C THR A 56 -5.61 16.39 8.48
N VAL A 57 -6.39 15.34 8.72
CA VAL A 57 -7.77 15.24 8.20
C VAL A 57 -8.71 16.28 8.80
N GLN A 58 -8.42 16.79 10.00
CA GLN A 58 -9.17 17.88 10.63
C GLN A 58 -9.00 19.23 9.92
N ARG A 59 -7.98 19.37 9.07
CA ARG A 59 -7.71 20.61 8.36
C ARG A 59 -8.40 20.62 7.00
N GLY A 60 -9.35 21.53 6.81
CA GLY A 60 -10.11 21.63 5.55
C GLY A 60 -9.26 21.94 4.31
N ASP A 61 -8.06 22.51 4.49
CA ASP A 61 -7.14 22.82 3.39
C ASP A 61 -6.51 21.55 2.76
N THR A 62 -6.54 20.41 3.44
CA THR A 62 -5.95 19.15 2.95
C THR A 62 -6.95 18.24 2.24
N HIS A 63 -8.21 18.64 2.09
CA HIS A 63 -9.27 17.81 1.52
C HIS A 63 -9.30 17.81 -0.01
N ARG A 64 -8.54 18.69 -0.64
CA ARG A 64 -8.46 18.82 -2.10
C ARG A 64 -7.61 17.71 -2.71
N TYR A 65 -7.68 17.58 -4.03
CA TYR A 65 -6.80 16.67 -4.77
C TYR A 65 -5.33 16.92 -4.43
N SER A 66 -4.61 15.82 -4.20
CA SER A 66 -3.16 15.83 -4.06
C SER A 66 -2.50 16.16 -5.40
N GLN A 67 -1.24 16.57 -5.35
CA GLN A 67 -0.42 16.72 -6.56
C GLN A 67 -0.14 15.34 -7.15
N SER A 68 -0.14 15.21 -8.48
CA SER A 68 0.04 13.92 -9.17
C SER A 68 1.35 13.21 -8.82
N LYS A 69 2.42 13.96 -8.54
CA LYS A 69 3.71 13.38 -8.09
C LYS A 69 3.75 13.06 -6.59
N GLY A 70 2.76 13.51 -5.83
CA GLY A 70 2.76 13.51 -4.36
C GLY A 70 3.15 14.86 -3.75
N ILE A 71 2.81 15.04 -2.48
CA ILE A 71 3.02 16.28 -1.71
C ILE A 71 4.53 16.58 -1.62
N PRO A 72 5.00 17.80 -1.93
CA PRO A 72 6.44 18.14 -1.95
C PRO A 72 7.19 17.82 -0.65
N ARG A 73 6.53 18.05 0.51
CA ARG A 73 7.13 17.76 1.82
C ARG A 73 7.33 16.25 2.05
N LEU A 74 6.44 15.42 1.53
CA LEU A 74 6.57 13.96 1.60
C LEU A 74 7.72 13.48 0.71
N ARG A 75 7.81 13.99 -0.53
CA ARG A 75 8.93 13.66 -1.44
C ARG A 75 10.29 14.00 -0.83
N ARG A 76 10.43 15.18 -0.20
CA ARG A 76 11.66 15.55 0.55
C ARG A 76 11.94 14.62 1.73
N ALA A 77 10.91 14.23 2.48
CA ALA A 77 11.10 13.31 3.61
C ALA A 77 11.59 11.93 3.15
N ILE A 78 11.10 11.44 2.00
CA ILE A 78 11.54 10.18 1.39
C ILE A 78 13.02 10.26 0.99
N THR A 79 13.43 11.31 0.27
CA THR A 79 14.83 11.43 -0.18
C THR A 79 15.80 11.58 0.99
N GLN A 80 15.45 12.38 2.00
CA GLN A 80 16.25 12.53 3.22
C GLN A 80 16.32 11.23 4.04
N TRP A 81 15.26 10.41 4.03
CA TRP A 81 15.29 9.11 4.68
C TRP A 81 16.25 8.15 3.96
N TYR A 82 16.26 8.17 2.62
CA TYR A 82 17.21 7.41 1.81
C TYR A 82 18.67 7.80 2.10
N GLU A 83 18.96 9.10 2.17
CA GLU A 83 20.28 9.62 2.51
C GLU A 83 20.72 9.13 3.90
N ARG A 84 19.89 9.31 4.94
CA ARG A 84 20.26 8.88 6.31
C ARG A 84 20.43 7.37 6.45
N ARG A 85 19.63 6.58 5.72
CA ARG A 85 19.55 5.13 5.92
C ARG A 85 20.56 4.36 5.07
N TYR A 86 20.90 4.91 3.90
CA TYR A 86 21.67 4.23 2.87
C TYR A 86 22.80 5.06 2.28
N ASP A 87 22.99 6.32 2.70
CA ASP A 87 23.97 7.27 2.14
C ASP A 87 23.76 7.54 0.64
N VAL A 88 22.48 7.54 0.21
CA VAL A 88 22.09 7.78 -1.18
C VAL A 88 21.39 9.13 -1.29
N ALA A 89 22.02 10.07 -2.00
CA ALA A 89 21.44 11.36 -2.32
C ALA A 89 20.45 11.25 -3.51
N LEU A 90 19.23 11.76 -3.32
CA LEU A 90 18.17 11.78 -4.34
C LEU A 90 17.56 13.19 -4.46
N ASP A 91 17.28 13.61 -5.69
CA ASP A 91 16.53 14.83 -5.98
C ASP A 91 15.02 14.59 -5.80
N PRO A 92 14.35 15.29 -4.86
CA PRO A 92 12.93 15.08 -4.61
C PRO A 92 12.04 15.44 -5.81
N GLU A 93 12.46 16.30 -6.74
CA GLU A 93 11.62 16.74 -7.88
C GLU A 93 11.66 15.80 -9.09
N SER A 94 12.79 15.11 -9.29
CA SER A 94 13.02 14.23 -10.44
C SER A 94 13.12 12.74 -10.08
N GLN A 95 13.41 12.39 -8.82
CA GLN A 95 13.71 11.02 -8.39
C GLN A 95 12.78 10.48 -7.29
N ALA A 96 11.68 11.17 -6.98
CA ALA A 96 10.67 10.68 -6.04
C ALA A 96 9.24 10.92 -6.55
N ILE A 97 8.43 9.85 -6.56
CA ILE A 97 7.00 9.89 -6.86
C ILE A 97 6.24 9.06 -5.81
N VAL A 98 5.08 9.55 -5.38
CA VAL A 98 4.23 8.85 -4.40
C VAL A 98 3.13 8.10 -5.13
N THR A 99 2.99 6.80 -4.84
CA THR A 99 1.91 5.93 -5.31
C THR A 99 1.08 5.43 -4.11
N LEU A 100 -0.03 4.75 -4.37
CA LEU A 100 -0.90 4.19 -3.32
C LEU A 100 -0.42 2.84 -2.78
N GLY A 101 0.69 2.31 -3.31
CA GLY A 101 1.07 0.90 -3.19
C GLY A 101 0.72 0.13 -4.45
#